data_AF-A0A2D5RWQ8-F1
#
_entry.id   AF-A0A2D5RWQ8-F1
#
_cell.length_a   1.000
_cell.length_b   1.000
_cell.length_c   1.000
_cell.angle_alpha   90.00
_cell.angle_beta   90.00
_cell.angle_gamma   90.00
#
_symmetry.space_group_name_H-M   'P 1'
#
loop_
_entity.id
_entity.type
_entity.pdbx_description
1 polymer ?
#
loop_
_entity_poly.entity_id
_entity_poly.type
_entity_poly.pdbx_seq_one_letter_code
_entity_poly.pdbx_strand_id
1 'polypeptide(L)' 'MTPNMITFIEKNTTNKIVAGGHVTESGEPITSPFESIGVEYQFDDGSTLTMLKEDAQSAPEFTPVWKLD' A
#
# COMPACT_ATOMS: atom_id res chain seq x y z
N MET A 1 0.58 7.53 13.42
CA MET A 1 0.29 7.45 11.98
C MET A 1 1.28 8.31 11.21
N THR A 2 1.93 7.78 10.18
CA THR A 2 2.83 8.53 9.30
C THR A 2 2.05 9.41 8.32
N PRO A 3 2.65 10.48 7.76
CA PRO A 3 2.00 11.28 6.72
C PRO A 3 1.57 10.46 5.49
N ASN A 4 2.38 9.46 5.11
CA ASN A 4 2.08 8.56 4.01
C ASN A 4 0.85 7.69 4.32
N MET A 5 0.76 7.13 5.53
CA MET A 5 -0.41 6.35 5.96
C MET A 5 -1.69 7.20 6.03
N ILE A 6 -1.61 8.46 6.46
CA ILE A 6 -2.75 9.39 6.42
C ILE A 6 -3.25 9.54 4.99
N THR A 7 -2.34 9.84 4.06
CA THR A 7 -2.65 9.99 2.63
C THR A 7 -3.25 8.72 2.05
N PHE A 8 -2.73 7.55 2.43
CA PHE A 8 -3.25 6.26 2.01
C PHE A 8 -4.67 6.02 2.48
N ILE A 9 -4.97 6.31 3.76
CA ILE A 9 -6.32 6.14 4.32
C ILE A 9 -7.29 7.06 3.60
N GLU A 10 -6.96 8.35 3.47
CA GLU A 10 -7.78 9.34 2.75
C GLU A 10 -8.04 8.88 1.32
N LYS A 11 -7.01 8.40 0.61
CA LYS A 11 -7.16 7.84 -0.72
C LYS A 11 -8.10 6.64 -0.73
N ASN A 12 -7.92 5.70 0.21
CA ASN A 12 -8.70 4.47 0.24
C ASN A 12 -10.17 4.67 0.65
N THR A 13 -10.51 5.81 1.28
CA THR A 13 -11.91 6.20 1.47
C THR A 13 -12.63 6.56 0.17
N THR A 14 -11.89 7.05 -0.83
CA THR A 14 -12.46 7.53 -2.10
C THR A 14 -12.27 6.53 -3.23
N ASN A 15 -11.13 5.85 -3.27
CA ASN A 15 -10.77 4.87 -4.29
C ASN A 15 -10.41 3.53 -3.64
N LYS A 16 -10.94 2.45 -4.18
CA LYS A 16 -10.67 1.09 -3.73
C LYS A 16 -9.36 0.59 -4.35
N ILE A 17 -8.70 -0.31 -3.62
CA ILE A 17 -7.51 -1.00 -4.11
C ILE A 17 -7.93 -2.07 -5.10
N VAL A 18 -7.24 -2.14 -6.24
CA VAL A 18 -7.46 -3.15 -7.29
C VAL A 18 -6.31 -4.15 -7.39
N ALA A 19 -5.12 -3.78 -6.94
CA ALA A 19 -3.95 -4.67 -6.89
C ALA A 19 -2.97 -4.24 -5.80
N GLY A 20 -2.17 -5.20 -5.30
CA GLY A 20 -1.08 -4.94 -4.38
C GLY A 20 0.10 -5.88 -4.65
N GLY A 21 1.31 -5.33 -4.65
CA GLY A 21 2.55 -6.08 -4.91
C GLY A 21 3.67 -5.68 -3.96
N HIS A 22 4.40 -6.66 -3.44
CA HIS A 22 5.57 -6.38 -2.62
C HIS A 22 6.70 -5.76 -3.46
N VAL A 23 7.38 -4.76 -2.88
CA VAL A 23 8.44 -4.00 -3.56
C VAL A 23 9.76 -4.04 -2.80
N THR A 24 10.86 -4.01 -3.56
CA THR A 24 12.23 -3.80 -3.05
C THR A 24 12.52 -2.32 -2.79
N GLU A 25 13.69 -1.98 -2.22
CA GLU A 25 14.18 -0.60 -2.14
C GLU A 25 14.32 0.07 -3.51
N SER A 26 14.57 -0.70 -4.57
CA SER A 26 14.64 -0.19 -5.95
C SER A 26 13.27 -0.02 -6.63
N GLY A 27 12.17 -0.38 -5.96
CA GLY A 27 10.83 -0.35 -6.55
C GLY A 27 10.57 -1.50 -7.54
N GLU A 28 11.40 -2.54 -7.51
CA GLU A 28 11.24 -3.72 -8.36
C GLU A 28 10.43 -4.82 -7.64
N PRO A 29 9.83 -5.76 -8.39
CA PRO A 29 9.17 -6.92 -7.80
C PRO A 29 10.17 -7.75 -6.98
N ILE A 30 9.75 -8.20 -5.80
CA ILE A 30 10.58 -9.05 -4.95
C ILE A 30 10.80 -10.43 -5.59
N THR A 31 11.97 -11.01 -5.39
CA THR A 31 12.25 -12.42 -5.71
C THR A 31 12.22 -13.31 -4.47
N SER A 32 12.44 -12.71 -3.30
CA SER A 32 12.41 -13.33 -1.99
C SER A 32 11.67 -12.42 -0.97
N PRO A 33 10.89 -12.99 -0.03
CA PRO A 33 10.13 -12.19 0.96
C PRO A 33 10.98 -11.24 1.81
N PHE A 34 12.26 -11.55 2.02
CA PHE A 34 13.17 -10.74 2.84
C PHE A 34 13.59 -9.43 2.16
N GLU A 35 13.40 -9.32 0.85
CA GLU A 35 13.71 -8.11 0.08
C GLU A 35 12.60 -7.06 0.17
N SER A 36 11.42 -7.46 0.66
CA SER A 36 10.25 -6.60 0.75
C SER A 36 10.46 -5.51 1.81
N ILE A 37 10.43 -4.25 1.37
CA ILE A 37 10.36 -3.10 2.29
C ILE A 37 8.94 -2.57 2.48
N GLY A 38 8.01 -2.99 1.62
CA GLY A 38 6.65 -2.50 1.60
C GLY A 38 5.80 -3.14 0.51
N VAL A 39 4.62 -2.56 0.29
CA VAL A 39 3.66 -2.96 -0.74
C VAL A 39 3.28 -1.73 -1.55
N GLU A 40 3.41 -1.81 -2.87
CA GLU A 40 2.79 -0.86 -3.78
C GLU A 40 1.34 -1.28 -4.03
N TYR A 41 0.41 -0.35 -3.80
CA TYR A 41 -1.01 -0.54 -4.04
C TYR A 41 -1.45 0.27 -5.25
N GLN A 42 -2.22 -0.36 -6.13
CA GLN A 42 -2.90 0.30 -7.24
C GLN A 42 -4.37 0.55 -6.89
N PHE A 43 -4.86 1.75 -7.19
CA PHE A 43 -6.24 2.17 -6.95
C PHE A 43 -7.08 2.18 -8.23
N ASP A 44 -8.41 2.17 -8.10
CA ASP A 44 -9.34 2.14 -9.24
C ASP A 44 -9.29 3.36 -10.17
N ASP A 45 -8.71 4.47 -9.72
CA ASP A 45 -8.47 5.66 -10.53
C ASP A 45 -7.13 5.63 -11.28
N GLY A 46 -6.40 4.52 -11.19
CA GLY A 46 -5.12 4.29 -11.84
C GLY A 46 -3.91 4.84 -11.08
N SER A 47 -4.11 5.50 -9.94
CA SER A 47 -2.99 5.95 -9.08
C SER A 47 -2.36 4.80 -8.31
N THR A 48 -1.10 4.98 -7.90
CA THR A 48 -0.38 4.05 -7.02
C THR A 48 0.12 4.75 -5.75
N LEU A 49 0.16 4.02 -4.64
CA LEU A 49 0.83 4.44 -3.41
C LEU A 49 1.64 3.28 -2.83
N THR A 50 2.87 3.57 -2.42
CA THR A 50 3.74 2.60 -1.74
C THR A 50 3.60 2.76 -0.24
N MET A 51 3.27 1.66 0.44
CA MET A 51 3.22 1.57 1.89
C MET A 51 4.40 0.79 2.41
N LEU A 52 5.28 1.48 3.14
CA LEU A 52 6.38 0.83 3.83
C LEU A 52 5.90 0.15 5.11
N LYS A 53 6.73 -0.74 5.64
CA LYS A 53 6.45 -1.42 6.91
C LYS A 53 6.10 -0.45 8.04
N GLU A 54 6.83 0.66 8.14
CA GLU A 54 6.60 1.68 9.18
C GLU A 54 5.25 2.39 9.04
N ASP A 55 4.79 2.60 7.80
CA ASP A 55 3.48 3.21 7.52
C ASP A 55 2.35 2.30 8.02
N ALA A 56 2.39 1.03 7.63
CA ALA A 56 1.42 0.03 8.06
C ALA A 56 1.40 -0.16 9.58
N GLN A 57 2.58 -0.17 10.23
CA GLN A 57 2.70 -0.25 11.68
C GLN A 57 2.16 0.99 12.40
N SER A 58 2.07 2.13 11.72
CA SER A 58 1.59 3.39 12.31
C SER A 58 0.07 3.47 12.44
N ALA A 59 -0.67 2.51 11.87
CA ALA A 59 -2.12 2.39 11.89
C ALA A 59 -2.57 0.90 11.85
N PRO A 60 -2.26 0.09 12.88
CA PRO A 60 -2.46 -1.37 12.84
C PRO A 60 -3.92 -1.81 12.75
N GLU A 61 -4.86 -0.96 13.18
CA GLU A 61 -6.30 -1.24 13.15
C GLU A 61 -6.94 -0.90 11.80
N PHE A 62 -6.19 -0.27 10.88
CA PHE A 62 -6.74 0.11 9.58
C PHE A 62 -6.84 -1.11 8.67
N THR A 63 -8.06 -1.36 8.17
CA THR A 63 -8.32 -2.42 7.20
C THR A 63 -8.57 -1.80 5.83
N PRO A 64 -7.67 -1.98 4.84
CA PRO A 64 -7.86 -1.43 3.51
C PRO A 64 -9.08 -2.04 2.80
N VAL A 65 -9.80 -1.20 2.05
CA VAL A 65 -10.96 -1.58 1.25
C VAL A 65 -10.53 -1.91 -0.18
N TRP A 66 -10.84 -3.14 -0.60
CA TRP A 66 -10.53 -3.67 -1.92
C TRP A 66 -11.76 -3.65 -2.84
N LYS A 67 -11.51 -3.55 -4.15
CA LYS A 67 -12.51 -3.77 -5.19
C LYS A 67 -12.59 -5.27 -5.47
N LEU A 68 -13.58 -5.94 -4.88
CA LEU A 68 -13.78 -7.39 -4.95
C LEU A 68 -14.68 -7.84 -6.12
N ASP A 69 -14.77 -7.03 -7.18
CA ASP A 69 -15.59 -7.32 -8.36
C ASP A 69 -15.15 -8.61 -9.09
#